data_AF-A0A4Q7DZR7-F1
#
_entry.id   AF-A0A4Q7DZR7-F1
#
_cell.length_a   1.000
_cell.length_b   1.000
_cell.length_c   1.000
_cell.angle_alpha   90.00
_cell.angle_beta   90.00
_cell.angle_gamma   90.00
#
_symmetry.space_group_name_H-M   'P 1'
#
loop_
_entity.id
_entity.type
_entity.pdbx_description
1 polymer ?
#
loop_
_entity_poly.entity_id
_entity_poly.type
_entity_poly.pdbx_seq_one_letter_code
_entity_poly.pdbx_strand_id
1 'polypeptide(L)'
;MLTPLALINFKPHLNAHCTRPHLDAPQQVAEFIRTGCELAKWYERQSCTLLQELYLRRVFFELLNHIADPLVHTCIRQQCLEQIYKPLLALKRYYKARRKGLNKFYLLEREARIISHEFNPYS
;
A
#
# COMPACT_ATOMS: atom_id res chain seq x y z
N MET A 1 22.13 -6.79 -15.07
CA MET A 1 20.95 -5.97 -14.73
C MET A 1 21.19 -5.38 -13.35
N LEU A 2 21.17 -4.06 -13.18
CA LEU A 2 21.33 -3.44 -11.86
C LEU A 2 20.07 -3.71 -11.04
N THR A 3 20.23 -4.23 -9.83
CA THR A 3 19.16 -4.28 -8.84
C THR A 3 18.66 -2.84 -8.62
N PRO A 4 17.36 -2.56 -8.73
CA PRO A 4 16.85 -1.23 -8.47
C PRO A 4 17.14 -0.89 -7.01
N LEU A 5 17.57 0.35 -6.74
CA LEU A 5 17.74 0.85 -5.36
C LEU A 5 16.48 0.62 -4.51
N ALA A 6 15.30 0.57 -5.15
CA ALA A 6 14.04 0.21 -4.53
C ALA A 6 14.02 -1.21 -3.92
N LEU A 7 14.73 -2.20 -4.49
CA LEU A 7 14.85 -3.56 -3.92
C LEU A 7 15.71 -3.57 -2.65
N ILE A 8 16.70 -2.70 -2.59
CA ILE A 8 17.61 -2.58 -1.44
C ILE A 8 16.92 -1.82 -0.29
N ASN A 9 16.10 -0.82 -0.62
CA ASN A 9 15.53 0.10 0.37
C ASN A 9 14.10 -0.25 0.80
N PHE A 10 13.41 -1.15 0.11
CA PHE A 10 12.05 -1.51 0.49
C PHE A 10 12.02 -2.30 1.79
N LYS A 11 11.47 -1.66 2.83
CA LYS A 11 11.12 -2.33 4.07
C LYS A 11 9.73 -2.95 3.89
N PRO A 12 9.56 -4.25 4.15
CA PRO A 12 8.30 -4.93 3.91
C PRO A 12 7.23 -4.64 4.98
N HIS A 13 7.58 -3.81 5.96
CA HIS A 13 6.74 -3.40 7.08
C HIS A 13 6.82 -1.89 7.27
N LEU A 14 5.66 -1.29 7.49
CA LEU A 14 5.55 0.11 7.90
C LEU A 14 5.75 0.21 9.42
N ASN A 15 6.30 1.32 9.90
CA ASN A 15 6.49 1.51 11.34
C ASN A 15 5.16 1.89 12.00
N ALA A 16 4.84 1.23 13.10
CA ALA A 16 3.64 1.51 13.89
C ALA A 16 3.74 2.82 14.69
N HIS A 17 4.96 3.35 14.88
CA HIS A 17 5.21 4.51 15.73
C HIS A 17 5.93 5.65 15.00
N CYS A 18 5.70 6.86 15.47
CA CYS A 18 6.38 8.06 15.00
C CYS A 18 6.63 9.02 16.17
N THR A 19 7.78 9.67 16.18
CA THR A 19 8.18 10.66 17.19
C THR A 19 7.60 12.05 16.93
N ARG A 20 7.48 12.45 15.67
CA ARG A 20 6.93 13.75 15.24
C ARG A 20 5.73 13.51 14.35
N PRO A 21 4.52 13.33 14.89
CA PRO A 21 3.39 12.80 14.13
C PRO A 21 3.03 13.56 12.86
N HIS A 22 3.12 14.89 12.87
CA HIS A 22 2.77 15.73 11.71
C HIS A 22 3.86 15.78 10.62
N LEU A 23 5.07 15.31 10.91
CA LEU A 23 6.21 15.29 9.97
C LEU A 23 6.53 13.86 9.54
N ASP A 24 6.74 13.00 10.54
CA ASP A 24 7.23 11.65 10.36
C ASP A 24 6.13 10.73 9.78
N ALA A 25 4.87 10.85 10.19
CA ALA A 25 3.82 9.94 9.71
C ALA A 25 3.50 10.10 8.21
N PRO A 26 3.28 11.32 7.68
CA PRO A 26 3.02 11.50 6.25
C PRO A 26 4.20 11.04 5.40
N GLN A 27 5.43 11.36 5.84
CA GLN A 27 6.65 11.00 5.14
C GLN A 27 6.86 9.48 5.11
N GLN A 28 6.72 8.80 6.25
CA GLN A 28 6.93 7.35 6.33
C GLN A 28 5.92 6.59 5.48
N VAL A 29 4.62 6.94 5.56
CA VAL A 29 3.58 6.30 4.75
C VAL A 29 3.78 6.57 3.26
N ALA A 30 4.07 7.81 2.89
CA ALA A 30 4.30 8.17 1.49
C ALA A 30 5.52 7.44 0.90
N GLU A 31 6.61 7.35 1.66
CA GLU A 31 7.84 6.66 1.25
C GLU A 31 7.64 5.15 1.11
N PHE A 32 6.91 4.53 2.04
CA PHE A 32 6.55 3.12 1.95
C PHE A 32 5.70 2.81 0.70
N ILE A 33 4.68 3.63 0.43
CA ILE A 33 3.85 3.50 -0.79
C ILE A 33 4.72 3.68 -2.05
N ARG A 34 5.55 4.73 -2.07
CA ARG A 34 6.42 5.07 -3.20
C ARG A 34 7.36 3.92 -3.55
N THR A 35 8.13 3.43 -2.57
CA THR A 35 9.12 2.36 -2.76
C THR A 35 8.46 1.05 -3.19
N GLY A 36 7.34 0.65 -2.59
CA GLY A 36 6.62 -0.56 -3.00
C GLY A 36 5.99 -0.45 -4.39
N CYS A 37 5.49 0.72 -4.78
CA CYS A 37 4.98 0.96 -6.14
C CYS A 37 6.11 1.01 -7.18
N GLU A 38 7.28 1.54 -6.84
CA GLU A 38 8.47 1.51 -7.69
C GLU A 38 8.96 0.09 -7.93
N LEU A 39 8.92 -0.77 -6.90
CA LEU A 39 9.19 -2.19 -7.06
C LEU A 39 8.23 -2.87 -8.01
N ALA A 40 6.93 -2.66 -7.83
CA ALA A 40 5.94 -3.21 -8.74
C ALA A 40 6.18 -2.76 -10.19
N LYS A 41 6.46 -1.46 -10.41
CA LYS A 41 6.83 -0.92 -11.73
C LYS A 41 8.12 -1.52 -12.29
N TRP A 42 9.09 -1.85 -11.44
CA TRP A 42 10.31 -2.52 -11.90
C TRP A 42 10.00 -3.93 -12.39
N TYR A 43 9.23 -4.70 -11.63
CA TYR A 43 8.81 -6.05 -12.05
C TYR A 43 7.90 -6.05 -13.28
N GLU A 44 7.09 -5.00 -13.47
CA GLU A 44 6.37 -4.76 -14.71
C GLU A 44 7.32 -4.70 -15.92
N ARG A 45 8.40 -3.91 -15.83
CA ARG A 45 9.42 -3.79 -16.90
C ARG A 45 10.17 -5.09 -17.16
N GLN A 46 10.31 -5.94 -16.13
CA GLN A 46 10.89 -7.29 -16.27
C GLN A 46 9.87 -8.33 -16.75
N SER A 47 8.63 -7.92 -17.08
CA SER A 47 7.51 -8.83 -17.41
C SER A 47 7.22 -9.88 -16.32
N CYS A 48 7.64 -9.61 -15.08
CA CYS A 48 7.41 -10.48 -13.94
C CYS A 48 6.09 -10.12 -13.26
N THR A 49 5.01 -10.57 -13.89
CA THR A 49 3.63 -10.28 -13.51
C THR A 49 3.28 -10.69 -12.08
N LEU A 50 3.82 -11.81 -11.59
CA LEU A 50 3.57 -12.33 -10.25
C LEU A 50 4.14 -11.40 -9.17
N LEU A 51 5.40 -10.99 -9.33
CA LEU A 51 6.06 -10.12 -8.36
C LEU A 51 5.47 -8.70 -8.42
N GLN A 52 5.08 -8.21 -9.60
CA GLN A 52 4.31 -6.98 -9.70
C GLN A 52 3.03 -7.04 -8.84
N GLU A 53 2.24 -8.12 -8.90
CA GLU A 53 1.06 -8.29 -8.04
C GLU A 53 1.42 -8.28 -6.56
N LEU A 54 2.47 -9.04 -6.22
CA LEU A 54 2.88 -9.28 -4.85
C LEU A 54 3.19 -7.95 -4.16
N TYR A 55 3.99 -7.08 -4.78
CA TYR A 55 4.36 -5.81 -4.18
C TYR A 55 3.18 -4.83 -4.12
N LEU A 56 2.30 -4.80 -5.13
CA LEU A 56 1.10 -3.96 -5.09
C LEU A 56 0.15 -4.40 -3.95
N ARG A 57 -0.08 -5.71 -3.81
CA ARG A 57 -0.90 -6.26 -2.73
C ARG A 57 -0.23 -6.05 -1.37
N ARG A 58 1.08 -6.23 -1.26
CA ARG A 58 1.84 -6.01 -0.01
C ARG A 58 1.63 -4.60 0.51
N VAL A 59 1.82 -3.57 -0.33
CA VAL A 59 1.61 -2.17 0.07
C VAL A 59 0.17 -1.96 0.51
N PHE A 60 -0.80 -2.46 -0.27
CA PHE A 60 -2.21 -2.31 0.04
C PHE A 60 -2.61 -2.92 1.39
N PHE A 61 -2.25 -4.19 1.63
CA PHE A 61 -2.59 -4.88 2.88
C PHE A 61 -1.84 -4.33 4.09
N GLU A 62 -0.60 -3.88 3.93
CA GLU A 62 0.12 -3.25 5.03
C GLU A 62 -0.59 -1.98 5.51
N LEU A 63 -1.09 -1.14 4.59
CA LEU A 63 -1.89 0.03 4.95
C LEU A 63 -3.20 -0.35 5.63
N LEU A 64 -3.92 -1.37 5.11
CA LEU A 64 -5.16 -1.84 5.74
C LEU A 64 -4.95 -2.34 7.16
N ASN A 65 -3.90 -3.14 7.36
CA ASN A 65 -3.55 -3.65 8.69
C ASN A 65 -3.26 -2.48 9.64
N HIS A 66 -2.53 -1.45 9.19
CA HIS A 66 -2.27 -0.26 10.01
C HIS A 66 -3.54 0.55 10.31
N ILE A 67 -4.49 0.65 9.38
CA ILE A 67 -5.77 1.31 9.65
C ILE A 67 -6.54 0.58 10.76
N ALA A 68 -6.57 -0.75 10.69
CA ALA A 68 -7.32 -1.61 11.61
C ALA A 68 -6.67 -1.81 12.99
N ASP A 69 -5.36 -1.62 13.10
CA ASP A 69 -4.62 -1.89 14.33
C ASP A 69 -4.70 -0.70 15.32
N PRO A 70 -5.32 -0.88 16.51
CA PRO A 70 -5.39 0.16 17.54
C PRO A 70 -4.04 0.45 18.22
N LEU A 71 -3.04 -0.42 18.09
CA LEU A 71 -1.70 -0.23 18.65
C LEU A 71 -0.83 0.68 17.77
N VAL A 72 -1.22 0.89 16.50
CA VAL A 72 -0.55 1.83 15.60
C VAL A 72 -0.91 3.26 15.98
N HIS A 73 0.09 4.13 15.98
CA HIS A 73 -0.09 5.55 16.30
C HIS A 73 -1.16 6.20 15.41
N THR A 74 -2.11 6.94 16.00
CA THR A 74 -3.28 7.49 15.30
C THR A 74 -2.94 8.27 14.03
N CYS A 75 -1.90 9.12 14.05
CA CYS A 75 -1.48 9.85 12.85
C CYS A 75 -0.98 8.93 11.72
N ILE A 76 -0.35 7.79 12.02
CA ILE A 76 0.01 6.79 11.00
C ILE A 76 -1.27 6.17 10.42
N ARG A 77 -2.22 5.79 11.28
CA ARG A 77 -3.52 5.23 10.85
C ARG A 77 -4.27 6.19 9.91
N GLN A 78 -4.32 7.46 10.28
CA GLN A 78 -4.89 8.56 9.48
C GLN A 78 -4.20 8.67 8.12
N GLN A 79 -2.86 8.70 8.10
CA GLN A 79 -2.09 8.77 6.85
C GLN A 79 -2.26 7.52 5.98
N CYS A 80 -2.35 6.33 6.57
CA CYS A 80 -2.67 5.10 5.83
C CYS A 80 -4.05 5.20 5.16
N LEU A 81 -5.06 5.69 5.88
CA LEU A 81 -6.41 5.89 5.34
C LEU A 81 -6.44 6.95 4.24
N GLU A 82 -5.84 8.12 4.46
CA GLU A 82 -5.78 9.21 3.47
C GLU A 82 -5.08 8.80 2.17
N GLN A 83 -4.07 7.92 2.26
CA GLN A 83 -3.23 7.58 1.12
C GLN A 83 -3.53 6.22 0.48
N ILE A 84 -4.49 5.43 1.01
CA ILE A 84 -4.82 4.08 0.51
C ILE A 84 -5.32 4.07 -0.94
N TYR A 85 -5.85 5.20 -1.44
CA TYR A 85 -6.27 5.32 -2.83
C TYR A 85 -5.09 5.12 -3.82
N LYS A 86 -3.85 5.42 -3.41
CA LYS A 86 -2.65 5.30 -4.26
C LYS A 86 -2.39 3.83 -4.66
N PRO A 87 -2.22 2.88 -3.73
CA PRO A 87 -2.09 1.47 -4.10
C PRO A 87 -3.36 0.90 -4.73
N LEU A 88 -4.57 1.34 -4.33
CA LEU A 88 -5.81 0.93 -4.99
C LEU A 88 -5.84 1.30 -6.48
N LEU A 89 -5.43 2.51 -6.85
CA LEU A 89 -5.33 2.92 -8.26
C LEU A 89 -4.30 2.09 -9.03
N ALA A 90 -3.17 1.76 -8.41
CA ALA A 90 -2.16 0.90 -9.01
C ALA A 90 -2.67 -0.53 -9.23
N LEU A 91 -3.36 -1.11 -8.23
CA LEU A 91 -4.03 -2.42 -8.34
C LEU A 91 -5.13 -2.41 -9.40
N LYS A 92 -5.92 -1.34 -9.49
CA LYS A 92 -6.95 -1.18 -10.53
C LYS A 92 -6.35 -1.25 -11.93
N ARG A 93 -5.26 -0.51 -12.16
CA ARG A 93 -4.52 -0.53 -13.44
C ARG A 93 -3.98 -1.93 -13.75
N TYR A 94 -3.36 -2.56 -12.77
CA TYR A 94 -2.82 -3.92 -12.89
C TYR A 94 -3.88 -4.96 -13.26
N TYR A 95 -5.02 -4.98 -12.56
CA TYR A 95 -6.07 -5.96 -12.79
C TYR A 95 -6.92 -5.67 -14.03
N LYS A 96 -7.08 -4.39 -14.44
CA LYS A 96 -7.78 -4.03 -15.68
C LYS A 96 -7.09 -4.59 -16.92
N ALA A 97 -5.77 -4.73 -16.90
CA ALA A 97 -5.00 -5.29 -18.01
C ALA A 97 -5.14 -6.82 -18.17
N ARG A 98 -5.91 -7.51 -17.30
CA ARG A 98 -5.98 -8.97 -17.24
C ARG A 98 -7.40 -9.50 -17.41
N ARG A 99 -7.52 -10.65 -18.04
CA ARG A 99 -8.81 -11.32 -18.26
C ARG A 99 -9.48 -11.61 -16.91
N LYS A 100 -10.72 -11.12 -16.73
CA LYS A 100 -11.50 -11.21 -15.47
C LYS A 100 -10.79 -10.63 -14.23
N GLY A 101 -9.76 -9.79 -14.41
CA GLY A 101 -9.00 -9.22 -13.29
C GLY A 101 -9.80 -8.25 -12.43
N LEU A 102 -10.77 -7.54 -13.01
CA LEU A 102 -11.60 -6.57 -12.27
C LEU A 102 -12.40 -7.20 -11.13
N ASN A 103 -12.80 -8.47 -11.22
CA ASN A 103 -13.45 -9.16 -10.11
C ASN A 103 -12.55 -9.25 -8.88
N LYS A 104 -11.24 -9.52 -9.08
CA LYS A 104 -10.26 -9.49 -7.99
C LYS A 104 -10.09 -8.09 -7.42
N PHE A 105 -10.07 -7.06 -8.28
CA PHE A 105 -10.00 -5.68 -7.84
C PHE A 105 -11.20 -5.28 -6.97
N TYR A 106 -12.43 -5.63 -7.37
CA TYR A 106 -13.63 -5.26 -6.61
C TYR A 106 -13.68 -5.91 -5.22
N LEU A 107 -13.10 -7.11 -5.05
CA LEU A 107 -12.95 -7.71 -3.73
C LEU A 107 -12.04 -6.86 -2.82
N LEU A 108 -10.90 -6.40 -3.34
CA LEU A 108 -9.97 -5.53 -2.61
C LEU A 108 -10.59 -4.17 -2.29
N GLU A 109 -11.29 -3.56 -3.26
CA GLU A 109 -11.99 -2.28 -3.06
C GLU A 109 -13.09 -2.39 -1.99
N ARG A 110 -13.83 -3.50 -1.99
CA ARG A 110 -14.84 -3.78 -0.96
C ARG A 110 -14.21 -3.94 0.42
N GLU A 111 -13.13 -4.70 0.52
CA GLU A 111 -12.38 -4.90 1.76
C GLU A 111 -11.87 -3.57 2.32
N ALA A 112 -11.26 -2.74 1.47
CA ALA A 112 -10.81 -1.41 1.89
C ALA A 112 -11.94 -0.54 2.40
N ARG A 113 -13.12 -0.58 1.76
CA ARG A 113 -14.29 0.18 2.19
C ARG A 113 -14.78 -0.27 3.58
N ILE A 114 -14.86 -1.57 3.81
CA ILE A 114 -15.30 -2.14 5.09
C ILE A 114 -14.33 -1.72 6.20
N ILE A 115 -13.03 -2.00 6.03
CA ILE A 115 -12.02 -1.67 7.04
C ILE A 115 -11.93 -0.17 7.30
N SER A 116 -11.97 0.65 6.25
CA SER A 116 -11.92 2.12 6.39
C SER A 116 -13.14 2.68 7.13
N HIS A 117 -14.28 1.99 7.05
CA HIS A 117 -15.50 2.38 7.75
C HIS A 117 -15.49 1.91 9.20
N GLU A 118 -15.19 0.63 9.45
CA GLU A 118 -15.20 0.02 10.78
C GLU A 118 -14.09 0.55 11.69
N PHE A 119 -12.90 0.83 11.13
CA PHE A 119 -11.71 1.24 11.88
C PHE A 119 -11.28 2.67 11.59
N ASN A 120 -12.24 3.54 11.24
CA ASN A 120 -11.96 4.91 10.89
C ASN A 120 -11.26 5.67 12.05
N PRO A 121 -10.02 6.17 11.87
CA PRO A 121 -9.24 6.85 12.91
C PRO A 121 -9.66 8.32 13.14
N TYR A 122 -10.69 8.81 12.44
CA TYR A 122 -11.30 10.13 12.67
C TYR A 122 -12.63 10.06 13.44
N SER A 123 -13.10 8.84 13.75
CA SER A 123 -14.35 8.59 14.48
C SER A 123 -14.19 8.73 15.98
#